data_AF-A0A2N1R339-F1
#
_entry.id   AF-A0A2N1R339-F1
#
_cell.length_a   1.000
_cell.length_b   1.000
_cell.length_c   1.000
_cell.angle_alpha   90.00
_cell.angle_beta   90.00
_cell.angle_gamma   90.00
#
_symmetry.space_group_name_H-M   'P 1'
#
loop_
_entity.id
_entity.type
_entity.pdbx_description
1 polymer ?
#
loop_
_entity_poly.entity_id
_entity_poly.type
_entity_poly.pdbx_seq_one_letter_code
_entity_poly.pdbx_strand_id
1 'polypeptide(L)'
;NAEMVNGVEVLNTSGALNDLVIPIGSKDPARATEQVFLACNLDKRIADIPEGAAAETIRQGTWRVEEKVYDAFGQDHVMRVEFTKVVGQPNQWQATVSIDPQAAVATNAAVGLNPEGQQGNTFTVEFDNLGTLRRVIDGQGNPTGEVGLLSMNVAFDVANATPGEGGAPVRQNFSLNLGTVGSVRNTVTQFAESSSTKVFEQDGYGMGYLENFKIDQSGTITAVYSNGSTRTLGQVALASFTNPNGLEKTGETNFARSNNSGMANIGPSGIAGKGKLIAGALEMSNVDLAEQFTDMIVTQRGFQANSKTIQTSDQMLQELLTLKR
;
A
#
# COMPACT_ATOMS: atom_id res chain seq x y z
N ASN A 1 -10.92 -13.26 3.53
CA ASN A 1 -10.67 -12.19 2.53
C ASN A 1 -10.36 -10.90 3.26
N ALA A 2 -9.62 -9.98 2.63
CA ALA A 2 -9.46 -8.65 3.19
C ALA A 2 -10.77 -7.87 3.04
N GLU A 3 -11.10 -7.08 4.05
CA GLU A 3 -12.28 -6.22 4.06
C GLU A 3 -11.85 -4.78 4.35
N MET A 4 -12.50 -3.82 3.70
CA MET A 4 -12.29 -2.41 3.99
C MET A 4 -13.08 -2.05 5.24
N VAL A 5 -12.36 -1.79 6.35
CA VAL A 5 -12.95 -1.32 7.60
C VAL A 5 -12.44 0.10 7.83
N ASN A 6 -13.34 1.10 7.77
CA ASN A 6 -13.02 2.52 7.94
C ASN A 6 -11.91 3.03 7.01
N GLY A 7 -11.88 2.57 5.75
CA GLY A 7 -10.87 2.98 4.77
C GLY A 7 -9.51 2.29 4.92
N VAL A 8 -9.36 1.38 5.88
CA VAL A 8 -8.16 0.55 6.04
C VAL A 8 -8.48 -0.88 5.64
N GLU A 9 -7.59 -1.48 4.84
CA GLU A 9 -7.68 -2.89 4.51
C GLU A 9 -7.31 -3.74 5.73
N VAL A 10 -8.27 -4.51 6.23
CA VAL A 10 -8.07 -5.40 7.36
C VAL A 10 -8.25 -6.84 6.91
N LEU A 11 -7.25 -7.65 7.21
CA LEU A 11 -7.31 -9.09 7.00
C LEU A 11 -7.86 -9.76 8.27
N ASN A 12 -9.09 -10.28 8.19
CA ASN A 12 -9.64 -11.08 9.27
C ASN A 12 -9.20 -12.54 9.15
N THR A 13 -8.18 -12.93 9.90
CA THR A 13 -7.63 -14.30 9.92
C THR A 13 -8.40 -15.24 10.85
N SER A 14 -9.37 -14.72 11.62
CA SER A 14 -10.19 -15.47 12.58
C SER A 14 -11.62 -15.73 12.12
N GLY A 15 -12.02 -15.14 10.98
CA GLY A 15 -13.35 -15.29 10.39
C GLY A 15 -13.57 -16.64 9.70
N ALA A 16 -14.79 -16.83 9.15
CA ALA A 16 -15.11 -17.99 8.33
C ALA A 16 -14.24 -18.02 7.06
N LEU A 17 -13.88 -19.23 6.61
CA LEU A 17 -13.19 -19.42 5.34
C LEU A 17 -14.16 -19.14 4.18
N ASN A 18 -13.70 -18.32 3.25
CA ASN A 18 -14.40 -18.01 2.00
C ASN A 18 -13.44 -18.21 0.83
N ASP A 19 -14.00 -18.38 -0.36
CA ASP A 19 -13.22 -18.48 -1.58
C ASP A 19 -12.41 -17.19 -1.81
N LEU A 20 -11.16 -17.37 -2.22
CA LEU A 20 -10.29 -16.27 -2.60
C LEU A 20 -10.44 -15.97 -4.08
N VAL A 21 -10.88 -14.76 -4.40
CA VAL A 21 -11.06 -14.29 -5.78
C VAL A 21 -10.00 -13.25 -6.08
N ILE A 22 -9.19 -13.50 -7.12
CA ILE A 22 -8.28 -12.49 -7.69
C ILE A 22 -8.99 -11.91 -8.90
N PRO A 23 -9.50 -10.67 -8.82
CA PRO A 23 -10.30 -10.10 -9.90
C PRO A 23 -9.36 -9.57 -11.01
N ILE A 24 -8.93 -10.45 -11.90
CA ILE A 24 -8.04 -10.09 -13.03
C ILE A 24 -8.74 -9.04 -13.91
N GLY A 25 -8.05 -7.94 -14.20
CA GLY A 25 -8.60 -6.82 -14.94
C GLY A 25 -9.54 -5.91 -14.13
N SER A 26 -9.58 -6.07 -12.80
CA SER A 26 -10.25 -5.10 -11.93
C SER A 26 -9.58 -3.72 -12.02
N LYS A 27 -10.38 -2.72 -11.65
CA LYS A 27 -9.93 -1.34 -11.51
C LYS A 27 -9.85 -1.00 -10.02
N ASP A 28 -8.73 -0.39 -9.63
CA ASP A 28 -8.64 0.35 -8.38
C ASP A 28 -9.19 1.75 -8.66
N PRO A 29 -10.28 2.17 -7.97
CA PRO A 29 -10.85 3.50 -8.18
C PRO A 29 -9.81 4.58 -7.86
N ALA A 30 -9.93 5.73 -8.52
CA ALA A 30 -9.13 6.88 -8.17
C ALA A 30 -9.41 7.32 -6.74
N ARG A 31 -8.39 7.88 -6.09
CA ARG A 31 -8.53 8.51 -4.78
C ARG A 31 -8.11 9.97 -4.91
N ALA A 32 -9.03 10.86 -4.57
CA ALA A 32 -8.75 12.28 -4.40
C ALA A 32 -7.64 12.49 -3.37
N THR A 33 -6.73 13.42 -3.61
CA THR A 33 -5.75 13.83 -2.60
C THR A 33 -6.48 14.45 -1.41
N GLU A 34 -6.22 13.95 -0.21
CA GLU A 34 -6.74 14.46 1.07
C GLU A 34 -5.63 15.11 1.89
N GLN A 35 -4.38 14.66 1.71
CA GLN A 35 -3.22 15.17 2.43
C GLN A 35 -2.02 15.38 1.50
N VAL A 36 -1.35 16.52 1.66
CA VAL A 36 -0.07 16.83 1.03
C VAL A 36 0.91 17.24 2.12
N PHE A 37 2.12 16.67 2.11
CA PHE A 37 3.18 17.00 3.06
C PHE A 37 4.30 17.76 2.36
N LEU A 38 4.42 19.04 2.70
CA LEU A 38 5.44 19.93 2.19
C LEU A 38 6.57 20.06 3.21
N ALA A 39 7.79 19.76 2.78
CA ALA A 39 9.01 20.18 3.46
C ALA A 39 9.87 20.99 2.49
N CYS A 40 10.39 22.12 2.91
CA CYS A 40 11.33 22.90 2.11
C CYS A 40 12.21 23.74 3.02
N ASN A 41 13.39 24.09 2.55
CA ASN A 41 14.17 25.15 3.15
C ASN A 41 13.97 26.43 2.33
N LEU A 42 13.66 27.54 2.99
CA LEU A 42 13.59 28.87 2.38
C LEU A 42 14.86 29.65 2.73
N ASP A 43 15.63 30.05 1.71
CA ASP A 43 16.90 30.75 1.95
C ASP A 43 16.67 32.10 2.64
N LYS A 44 17.15 32.19 3.89
CA LYS A 44 17.07 33.41 4.69
C LYS A 44 17.78 34.61 4.05
N ARG A 45 18.77 34.38 3.19
CA ARG A 45 19.63 35.41 2.60
C ARG A 45 19.02 36.10 1.38
N ILE A 46 17.91 35.60 0.84
CA ILE A 46 17.21 36.23 -0.29
C ILE A 46 16.83 37.67 0.08
N ALA A 47 17.06 38.63 -0.81
CA ALA A 47 16.70 40.03 -0.56
C ALA A 47 15.18 40.22 -0.53
N ASP A 48 14.71 41.20 0.23
CA ASP A 48 13.30 41.57 0.24
C ASP A 48 12.89 42.15 -1.12
N ILE A 49 11.67 41.86 -1.57
CA ILE A 49 11.14 42.37 -2.83
C ILE A 49 10.53 43.76 -2.57
N PRO A 50 11.10 44.86 -3.08
CA PRO A 50 10.53 46.20 -2.86
C PRO A 50 9.18 46.37 -3.58
N GLU A 51 8.34 47.27 -3.07
CA GLU A 51 7.07 47.60 -3.70
C GLU A 51 7.29 48.15 -5.12
N GLY A 52 6.60 47.58 -6.12
CA GLY A 52 6.78 47.94 -7.53
C GLY A 52 8.05 47.37 -8.19
N ALA A 53 8.68 46.34 -7.60
CA ALA A 53 9.82 45.66 -8.20
C ALA A 53 9.53 45.14 -9.63
N ALA A 54 10.56 45.14 -10.47
CA ALA A 54 10.48 44.56 -11.81
C ALA A 54 10.20 43.04 -11.74
N ALA A 55 9.59 42.49 -12.79
CA ALA A 55 9.17 41.09 -12.83
C ALA A 55 10.35 40.11 -12.63
N GLU A 56 11.56 40.47 -13.08
CA GLU A 56 12.77 39.68 -12.86
C GLU A 56 13.14 39.62 -11.38
N THR A 57 13.05 40.75 -10.67
CA THR A 57 13.35 40.85 -9.23
C THR A 57 12.34 40.06 -8.41
N ILE A 58 11.05 40.15 -8.76
CA ILE A 58 10.00 39.34 -8.13
C ILE A 58 10.30 37.85 -8.32
N ARG A 59 10.66 37.43 -9.54
CA ARG A 59 10.96 36.04 -9.85
C ARG A 59 12.21 35.52 -9.13
N GLN A 60 13.23 36.36 -8.94
CA GLN A 60 14.43 35.99 -8.18
C GLN A 60 14.16 35.91 -6.67
N GLY A 61 13.25 36.73 -6.15
CA GLY A 61 12.86 36.75 -4.74
C GLY A 61 11.76 35.74 -4.38
N THR A 62 11.17 35.04 -5.37
CA THR A 62 10.09 34.08 -5.18
C THR A 62 10.62 32.65 -5.29
N TRP A 63 10.39 31.84 -4.25
CA TRP A 63 10.65 30.41 -4.32
C TRP A 63 9.39 29.64 -4.69
N ARG A 64 9.48 28.78 -5.71
CA ARG A 64 8.34 28.00 -6.22
C ARG A 64 8.49 26.53 -5.89
N VAL A 65 7.39 25.95 -5.40
CA VAL A 65 7.21 24.51 -5.22
C VAL A 65 6.05 24.06 -6.10
N GLU A 66 6.21 22.98 -6.85
CA GLU A 66 5.15 22.36 -7.64
C GLU A 66 5.02 20.88 -7.26
N GLU A 67 3.79 20.39 -7.14
CA GLU A 67 3.49 18.97 -6.93
C GLU A 67 2.19 18.60 -7.67
N LYS A 68 2.05 17.33 -8.05
CA LYS A 68 0.80 16.82 -8.61
C LYS A 68 -0.17 16.40 -7.49
N VAL A 69 -1.39 16.90 -7.55
CA VAL A 69 -2.52 16.45 -6.72
C VAL A 69 -3.60 15.86 -7.62
N TYR A 70 -4.46 15.01 -7.07
CA TYR A 70 -5.47 14.27 -7.81
C TYR A 70 -6.88 14.66 -7.37
N ASP A 71 -7.78 14.82 -8.33
CA ASP A 71 -9.20 15.00 -8.05
C ASP A 71 -9.94 13.68 -7.77
N ALA A 72 -11.23 13.76 -7.42
CA ALA A 72 -12.09 12.59 -7.21
C ALA A 72 -12.29 11.70 -8.45
N PHE A 73 -11.99 12.21 -9.66
CA PHE A 73 -12.05 11.46 -10.91
C PHE A 73 -10.69 10.84 -11.28
N GLY A 74 -9.62 11.21 -10.58
CA GLY A 74 -8.25 10.78 -10.82
C GLY A 74 -7.49 11.62 -11.85
N GLN A 75 -8.00 12.79 -12.23
CA GLN A 75 -7.27 13.75 -13.05
C GLN A 75 -6.15 14.40 -12.22
N ASP A 76 -4.98 14.58 -12.83
CA ASP A 76 -3.87 15.28 -12.19
C ASP A 76 -3.98 16.80 -12.35
N HIS A 77 -3.71 17.50 -11.25
CA HIS A 77 -3.65 18.95 -11.16
C HIS A 77 -2.28 19.36 -10.61
N VAL A 78 -1.68 20.40 -11.17
CA VAL A 78 -0.40 20.94 -10.68
C VAL A 78 -0.70 21.95 -9.59
N MET A 79 -0.49 21.55 -8.34
CA MET A 79 -0.44 22.47 -7.21
C MET A 79 0.88 23.22 -7.22
N ARG A 80 0.81 24.55 -7.17
CA ARG A 80 1.96 25.44 -7.05
C ARG A 80 1.85 26.27 -5.78
N VAL A 81 2.93 26.28 -4.99
CA VAL A 81 3.09 27.14 -3.82
C VAL A 81 4.27 28.08 -4.06
N GLU A 82 4.03 29.38 -4.01
CA GLU A 82 5.04 30.43 -4.22
C GLU A 82 5.29 31.18 -2.91
N PHE A 83 6.53 31.17 -2.45
CA PHE A 83 6.96 31.85 -1.22
C PHE A 83 7.69 33.14 -1.54
N THR A 84 7.21 34.25 -0.99
CA THR A 84 7.81 35.59 -1.07
C THR A 84 8.00 36.15 0.33
N LYS A 85 9.12 36.83 0.60
CA LYS A 85 9.33 37.47 1.91
C LYS A 85 8.33 38.60 2.14
N VAL A 86 7.86 38.73 3.38
CA VAL A 86 7.03 39.86 3.79
C VAL A 86 7.93 41.07 4.07
N VAL A 87 7.73 42.16 3.33
CA VAL A 87 8.55 43.36 3.44
C VAL A 87 8.45 43.96 4.85
N GLY A 88 9.59 44.24 5.46
CA GLY A 88 9.66 44.86 6.79
C GLY A 88 9.34 43.93 7.96
N GLN A 89 9.02 42.66 7.72
CA GLN A 89 8.77 41.65 8.76
C GLN A 89 9.80 40.51 8.66
N PRO A 90 10.85 40.50 9.51
CA PRO A 90 11.84 39.44 9.48
C PRO A 90 11.21 38.10 9.86
N ASN A 91 11.74 37.01 9.28
CA ASN A 91 11.28 35.64 9.50
C ASN A 91 9.82 35.38 9.09
N GLN A 92 9.24 36.21 8.22
CA GLN A 92 7.90 36.00 7.68
C GLN A 92 7.94 35.84 6.15
N TRP A 93 7.22 34.83 5.67
CA TRP A 93 7.05 34.55 4.25
C TRP A 93 5.57 34.46 3.92
N GLN A 94 5.14 35.16 2.89
CA GLN A 94 3.83 34.97 2.29
C GLN A 94 3.92 33.83 1.28
N ALA A 95 3.06 32.83 1.47
CA ALA A 95 2.86 31.73 0.55
C ALA A 95 1.58 31.97 -0.26
N THR A 96 1.67 31.84 -1.58
CA THR A 96 0.54 31.90 -2.51
C THR A 96 0.33 30.53 -3.13
N VAL A 97 -0.85 29.95 -2.96
CA VAL A 97 -1.23 28.65 -3.50
C VAL A 97 -2.02 28.84 -4.80
N SER A 98 -1.73 28.05 -5.80
CA SER A 98 -2.52 28.00 -7.03
C SER A 98 -2.62 26.55 -7.50
N ILE A 99 -3.76 26.18 -8.10
CA ILE A 99 -3.98 24.88 -8.71
C ILE A 99 -4.16 25.12 -10.21
N ASP A 100 -3.38 24.44 -11.04
CA ASP A 100 -3.34 24.64 -12.49
C ASP A 100 -3.33 26.12 -12.91
N PRO A 101 -2.27 26.88 -12.56
CA PRO A 101 -2.18 28.31 -12.87
C PRO A 101 -2.14 28.62 -14.38
N GLN A 102 -2.15 27.61 -15.25
CA GLN A 102 -2.18 27.73 -16.71
C GLN A 102 -3.49 27.18 -17.31
N ALA A 103 -4.46 26.76 -16.50
CA ALA A 103 -5.74 26.27 -16.99
C ALA A 103 -6.53 27.38 -17.70
N ALA A 104 -7.29 27.01 -18.73
CA ALA A 104 -8.14 27.93 -19.48
C ALA A 104 -9.30 28.49 -18.64
N VAL A 105 -9.77 27.69 -17.67
CA VAL A 105 -10.75 28.10 -16.65
C VAL A 105 -10.02 28.11 -15.31
N ALA A 106 -10.13 29.21 -14.57
CA ALA A 106 -9.53 29.32 -13.25
C ALA A 106 -10.16 28.31 -12.28
N THR A 107 -9.31 27.64 -11.51
CA THR A 107 -9.70 26.64 -10.49
C THR A 107 -10.12 27.28 -9.17
N ASN A 108 -10.11 28.61 -9.07
CA ASN A 108 -10.50 29.38 -7.89
C ASN A 108 -9.90 28.85 -6.57
N ALA A 109 -8.62 28.46 -6.61
CA ALA A 109 -7.91 27.94 -5.44
C ALA A 109 -8.06 28.90 -4.24
N ALA A 110 -8.45 28.36 -3.10
CA ALA A 110 -8.59 29.08 -1.85
C ALA A 110 -7.87 28.34 -0.73
N VAL A 111 -7.32 29.08 0.23
CA VAL A 111 -6.56 28.50 1.35
C VAL A 111 -7.02 29.14 2.66
N GLY A 112 -7.05 28.35 3.73
CA GLY A 112 -7.42 28.84 5.06
C GLY A 112 -7.30 27.76 6.12
N LEU A 113 -7.50 28.14 7.38
CA LEU A 113 -7.43 27.19 8.51
C LEU A 113 -8.67 26.31 8.60
N ASN A 114 -9.81 26.84 8.19
CA ASN A 114 -11.07 26.13 8.17
C ASN A 114 -11.37 25.61 6.75
N PRO A 115 -11.96 24.42 6.62
CA PRO A 115 -12.36 23.86 5.32
C PRO A 115 -13.58 24.56 4.70
N GLU A 116 -14.26 25.42 5.44
CA GLU A 116 -15.42 26.19 4.98
C GLU A 116 -15.09 27.68 4.88
N GLY A 117 -15.57 28.33 3.82
CA GLY A 117 -15.50 29.79 3.69
C GLY A 117 -14.12 30.37 3.42
N GLN A 118 -13.17 29.58 2.91
CA GLN A 118 -11.85 30.07 2.53
C GLN A 118 -11.97 31.15 1.46
N GLN A 119 -11.30 32.28 1.68
CA GLN A 119 -11.24 33.39 0.74
C GLN A 119 -9.78 33.75 0.49
N GLY A 120 -9.45 33.93 -0.79
CA GLY A 120 -8.07 34.18 -1.19
C GLY A 120 -7.22 32.91 -1.14
N ASN A 121 -6.04 33.01 -1.73
CA ASN A 121 -5.13 31.91 -1.97
C ASN A 121 -3.77 32.11 -1.29
N THR A 122 -3.72 32.98 -0.28
CA THR A 122 -2.49 33.34 0.43
C THR A 122 -2.55 33.00 1.92
N PHE A 123 -1.39 32.69 2.49
CA PHE A 123 -1.19 32.54 3.93
C PHE A 123 0.24 32.97 4.29
N THR A 124 0.48 33.37 5.53
CA THR A 124 1.79 33.78 6.03
C THR A 124 2.39 32.69 6.90
N VAL A 125 3.63 32.30 6.63
CA VAL A 125 4.43 31.38 7.43
C VAL A 125 5.38 32.19 8.30
N GLU A 126 5.31 31.97 9.61
CA GLU A 126 6.24 32.58 10.57
C GLU A 126 7.25 31.56 11.08
N PHE A 127 8.52 31.96 11.08
CA PHE A 127 9.61 31.19 11.64
C PHE A 127 10.08 31.79 12.96
N ASP A 128 10.62 30.95 13.84
CA ASP A 128 11.32 31.42 15.03
C ASP A 128 12.72 31.97 14.68
N ASN A 129 13.44 32.47 15.69
CA ASN A 129 14.80 32.96 15.51
C ASN A 129 15.83 31.86 15.25
N LEU A 130 15.45 30.59 15.42
CA LEU A 130 16.28 29.41 15.16
C LEU A 130 16.07 28.85 13.74
N GLY A 131 15.15 29.42 12.96
CA GLY A 131 14.84 29.00 11.59
C GLY A 131 13.82 27.84 11.50
N THR A 132 13.18 27.49 12.61
CA THR A 132 12.12 26.46 12.65
C THR A 132 10.74 27.08 12.53
N LEU A 133 9.78 26.28 12.06
CA LEU A 133 8.39 26.70 11.91
C LEU A 133 7.79 27.05 13.26
N ARG A 134 7.16 28.23 13.38
CA ARG A 134 6.50 28.70 14.61
C ARG A 134 4.98 28.63 14.52
N ARG A 135 4.41 29.25 13.48
CA ARG A 135 2.96 29.31 13.24
C ARG A 135 2.67 29.65 11.78
N VAL A 136 1.41 29.50 11.39
CA VAL A 136 0.90 29.93 10.09
C VAL A 136 -0.32 30.82 10.31
N ILE A 137 -0.52 31.82 9.46
CA ILE A 137 -1.62 32.77 9.52
C ILE A 137 -2.35 32.72 8.18
N ASP A 138 -3.67 32.52 8.17
CA ASP A 138 -4.44 32.56 6.92
C ASP A 138 -4.53 33.99 6.33
N GLY A 139 -5.08 34.11 5.12
CA GLY A 139 -5.27 35.40 4.45
C GLY A 139 -6.22 36.37 5.16
N GLN A 140 -6.98 35.88 6.14
CA GLN A 140 -7.90 36.64 6.98
C GLN A 140 -7.25 37.10 8.30
N GLY A 141 -6.00 36.69 8.57
CA GLY A 141 -5.25 37.08 9.76
C GLY A 141 -5.45 36.14 10.96
N ASN A 142 -6.10 34.99 10.80
CA ASN A 142 -6.26 34.01 11.87
C ASN A 142 -4.99 33.14 11.98
N PRO A 143 -4.37 33.06 13.17
CA PRO A 143 -3.18 32.23 13.37
C PRO A 143 -3.53 30.78 13.75
N THR A 144 -2.66 29.84 13.38
CA THR A 144 -2.62 28.49 13.96
C THR A 144 -2.22 28.53 15.44
N GLY A 145 -2.37 27.40 16.13
CA GLY A 145 -1.64 27.16 17.38
C GLY A 145 -0.12 27.15 17.18
N GLU A 146 0.62 27.24 18.29
CA GLU A 146 2.09 27.19 18.32
C GLU A 146 2.63 25.81 18.75
N VAL A 147 1.83 24.75 18.65
CA VAL A 147 2.22 23.38 19.04
C VAL A 147 1.61 22.38 18.05
N GLY A 148 2.36 21.33 17.74
CA GLY A 148 1.88 20.21 16.91
C GLY A 148 2.10 20.44 15.42
N LEU A 149 1.38 19.65 14.61
CA LEU A 149 1.43 19.70 13.15
C LEU A 149 0.65 20.92 12.66
N LEU A 150 1.29 21.77 11.88
CA LEU A 150 0.64 22.90 11.22
C LEU A 150 0.17 22.48 9.83
N SER A 151 -1.10 22.75 9.56
CA SER A 151 -1.73 22.44 8.29
C SER A 151 -2.66 23.57 7.84
N MET A 152 -2.80 23.70 6.52
CA MET A 152 -3.70 24.62 5.86
C MET A 152 -4.66 23.82 5.00
N ASN A 153 -5.96 24.12 5.05
CA ASN A 153 -6.89 23.54 4.11
C ASN A 153 -6.82 24.30 2.79
N VAL A 154 -6.66 23.57 1.69
CA VAL A 154 -6.66 24.09 0.32
C VAL A 154 -7.89 23.55 -0.39
N ALA A 155 -8.65 24.44 -1.00
CA ALA A 155 -9.86 24.13 -1.74
C ALA A 155 -9.75 24.60 -3.19
N PHE A 156 -10.20 23.80 -4.16
CA PHE A 156 -10.24 24.21 -5.57
C PHE A 156 -11.47 23.66 -6.28
N ASP A 157 -11.87 24.32 -7.36
CA ASP A 157 -12.98 23.92 -8.21
C ASP A 157 -12.52 22.78 -9.13
N VAL A 158 -13.24 21.66 -9.09
CA VAL A 158 -12.98 20.51 -9.96
C VAL A 158 -13.59 20.78 -11.33
N ALA A 159 -12.72 20.90 -12.35
CA ALA A 159 -13.16 21.15 -13.72
C ALA A 159 -14.03 20.00 -14.24
N ASN A 160 -15.03 20.32 -15.07
CA ASN A 160 -15.92 19.35 -15.70
C ASN A 160 -16.74 18.45 -14.75
N ALA A 161 -16.77 18.75 -13.45
CA ALA A 161 -17.71 18.12 -12.53
C ALA A 161 -19.14 18.59 -12.83
N THR A 162 -20.14 17.72 -12.60
CA THR A 162 -21.54 18.14 -12.69
C THR A 162 -21.83 19.11 -11.53
N PRO A 163 -22.26 20.35 -11.79
CA PRO A 163 -22.51 21.33 -10.74
C PRO A 163 -23.55 20.84 -9.73
N GLY A 164 -23.38 21.24 -8.47
CA GLY A 164 -24.31 20.94 -7.39
C GLY A 164 -25.63 21.71 -7.50
N GLU A 165 -26.49 21.55 -6.50
CA GLU A 165 -27.75 22.26 -6.41
C GLU A 165 -27.52 23.80 -6.51
N GLY A 166 -28.27 24.46 -7.40
CA GLY A 166 -28.09 25.89 -7.68
C GLY A 166 -26.94 26.24 -8.63
N GLY A 167 -26.29 25.27 -9.27
CA GLY A 167 -25.23 25.51 -10.26
C GLY A 167 -23.86 25.82 -9.64
N ALA A 168 -23.68 25.56 -8.35
CA ALA A 168 -22.40 25.74 -7.67
C ALA A 168 -21.35 24.74 -8.20
N PRO A 169 -20.11 25.18 -8.46
CA PRO A 169 -19.04 24.27 -8.84
C PRO A 169 -18.74 23.30 -7.70
N VAL A 170 -18.38 22.06 -8.05
CA VAL A 170 -17.94 21.07 -7.06
C VAL A 170 -16.53 21.46 -6.61
N ARG A 171 -16.36 21.66 -5.30
CA ARG A 171 -15.05 21.96 -4.70
C ARG A 171 -14.49 20.74 -4.02
N GLN A 172 -13.19 20.53 -4.20
CA GLN A 172 -12.43 19.54 -3.47
C GLN A 172 -11.49 20.23 -2.49
N ASN A 173 -11.41 19.66 -1.28
CA ASN A 173 -10.58 20.16 -0.20
C ASN A 173 -9.51 19.12 0.16
N PHE A 174 -8.30 19.58 0.46
CA PHE A 174 -7.22 18.76 1.02
C PHE A 174 -6.41 19.54 2.04
N SER A 175 -5.69 18.82 2.90
CA SER A 175 -4.83 19.39 3.94
C SER A 175 -3.39 19.50 3.45
N LEU A 176 -2.88 20.73 3.33
CA LEU A 176 -1.47 21.04 3.10
C LEU A 176 -0.75 21.13 4.44
N ASN A 177 0.02 20.09 4.76
CA ASN A 177 0.81 20.00 5.99
C ASN A 177 2.19 20.61 5.78
N LEU A 178 2.54 21.57 6.64
CA LEU A 178 3.82 22.30 6.59
C LEU A 178 4.85 21.77 7.59
N GLY A 179 4.43 20.83 8.45
CA GLY A 179 5.28 20.14 9.43
C GLY A 179 5.00 20.55 10.87
N THR A 180 5.84 20.07 11.78
CA THR A 180 5.63 20.21 13.23
C THR A 180 6.39 21.40 13.78
N VAL A 181 5.75 22.21 14.63
CA VAL A 181 6.41 23.35 15.28
C VAL A 181 7.69 22.92 15.99
N GLY A 182 8.79 23.65 15.76
CA GLY A 182 10.11 23.35 16.36
C GLY A 182 10.87 22.18 15.72
N SER A 183 10.29 21.46 14.76
CA SER A 183 10.96 20.37 14.04
C SER A 183 11.71 20.89 12.82
N VAL A 184 12.87 20.27 12.54
CA VAL A 184 13.63 20.46 11.29
C VAL A 184 13.42 19.32 10.29
N ARG A 185 12.81 18.21 10.73
CA ARG A 185 12.55 17.04 9.88
C ARG A 185 11.14 17.13 9.32
N ASN A 186 11.01 16.88 8.01
CA ASN A 186 9.73 16.84 7.31
C ASN A 186 8.86 18.08 7.59
N THR A 187 9.51 19.24 7.69
CA THR A 187 8.90 20.52 8.07
C THR A 187 9.52 21.62 7.20
N VAL A 188 8.75 22.67 6.93
CA VAL A 188 9.25 23.88 6.29
C VAL A 188 10.19 24.61 7.25
N THR A 189 11.38 24.99 6.78
CA THR A 189 12.41 25.66 7.57
C THR A 189 12.94 26.89 6.85
N GLN A 190 13.63 27.75 7.61
CA GLN A 190 14.30 28.94 7.10
C GLN A 190 15.74 29.00 7.60
N PHE A 191 16.65 28.37 6.86
CA PHE A 191 18.08 28.46 7.10
C PHE A 191 18.79 29.30 6.03
N ALA A 192 19.99 29.77 6.35
CA ALA A 192 20.83 30.56 5.45
C ALA A 192 21.56 29.67 4.42
N GLU A 193 20.79 28.84 3.72
CA GLU A 193 21.24 27.96 2.64
C GLU A 193 20.26 28.04 1.48
N SER A 194 20.71 27.68 0.29
CA SER A 194 19.93 27.68 -0.94
C SER A 194 18.57 27.01 -0.72
N SER A 195 17.51 27.64 -1.26
CA SER A 195 16.16 27.11 -1.13
C SER A 195 16.08 25.72 -1.77
N SER A 196 15.39 24.80 -1.10
CA SER A 196 15.19 23.44 -1.59
C SER A 196 13.73 23.08 -1.54
N THR A 197 13.28 22.28 -2.51
CA THR A 197 11.91 21.77 -2.56
C THR A 197 11.94 20.29 -2.19
N LYS A 198 11.19 19.92 -1.16
CA LYS A 198 10.98 18.54 -0.77
C LYS A 198 9.50 18.33 -0.42
N VAL A 199 8.64 18.35 -1.42
CA VAL A 199 7.34 17.68 -1.28
C VAL A 199 7.65 16.19 -1.26
N PHE A 200 7.27 15.51 -0.19
CA PHE A 200 7.74 14.14 0.02
C PHE A 200 6.62 13.12 0.09
N GLU A 201 5.36 13.55 0.23
CA GLU A 201 4.23 12.63 0.33
C GLU A 201 2.90 13.33 -0.03
N GLN A 202 2.08 12.65 -0.81
CA GLN A 202 0.66 12.93 -1.00
C GLN A 202 -0.09 11.61 -1.20
N ASP A 203 -1.37 11.55 -0.88
CA ASP A 203 -2.12 10.30 -0.76
C ASP A 203 -3.16 10.03 -1.86
N GLY A 204 -3.26 10.93 -2.84
CA GLY A 204 -4.12 10.78 -4.00
C GLY A 204 -3.46 10.00 -5.13
N TYR A 205 -4.28 9.40 -5.99
CA TYR A 205 -3.81 8.67 -7.17
C TYR A 205 -4.94 8.51 -8.18
N GLY A 206 -4.56 8.46 -9.46
CA GLY A 206 -5.47 8.12 -10.54
C GLY A 206 -5.94 6.67 -10.49
N MET A 207 -6.94 6.35 -11.32
CA MET A 207 -7.42 4.97 -11.43
C MET A 207 -6.31 4.03 -11.91
N GLY A 208 -6.26 2.83 -11.36
CA GLY A 208 -5.28 1.80 -11.70
C GLY A 208 -5.95 0.55 -12.26
N TYR A 209 -5.26 -0.15 -13.15
CA TYR A 209 -5.61 -1.53 -13.51
C TYR A 209 -4.76 -2.50 -12.71
N LEU A 210 -5.30 -3.67 -12.37
CA LEU A 210 -4.50 -4.73 -11.78
C LEU A 210 -3.40 -5.15 -12.79
N GLU A 211 -2.14 -4.93 -12.43
CA GLU A 211 -0.99 -5.35 -13.23
C GLU A 211 -0.45 -6.69 -12.79
N ASN A 212 -0.36 -6.89 -11.48
CA ASN A 212 0.25 -8.09 -10.92
C ASN A 212 -0.32 -8.40 -9.53
N PHE A 213 -0.02 -9.59 -9.02
CA PHE A 213 -0.23 -9.93 -7.63
C PHE A 213 1.01 -10.64 -7.08
N LYS A 214 1.24 -10.50 -5.78
CA LYS A 214 2.34 -11.14 -5.07
C LYS A 214 1.77 -11.95 -3.93
N ILE A 215 2.38 -13.11 -3.68
CA ILE A 215 2.06 -13.95 -2.53
C ILE A 215 3.29 -13.95 -1.64
N ASP A 216 3.12 -13.56 -0.38
CA ASP A 216 4.21 -13.55 0.59
C ASP A 216 4.37 -14.91 1.30
N GLN A 217 5.38 -15.03 2.17
CA GLN A 217 5.63 -16.26 2.93
C GLN A 217 4.55 -16.59 3.96
N SER A 218 3.74 -15.59 4.34
CA SER A 218 2.59 -15.78 5.22
C SER A 218 1.37 -16.30 4.46
N GLY A 219 1.41 -16.35 3.12
CA GLY A 219 0.28 -16.69 2.26
C GLY A 219 -0.64 -15.51 1.97
N THR A 220 -0.25 -14.29 2.36
CA THR A 220 -1.00 -13.07 2.06
C THR A 220 -0.79 -12.73 0.60
N ILE A 221 -1.92 -12.52 -0.10
CA ILE A 221 -1.96 -12.17 -1.51
C ILE A 221 -2.22 -10.67 -1.63
N THR A 222 -1.27 -9.96 -2.24
CA THR A 222 -1.32 -8.51 -2.45
C THR A 222 -1.35 -8.21 -3.93
N ALA A 223 -2.40 -7.52 -4.38
CA ALA A 223 -2.52 -6.95 -5.72
C ALA A 223 -1.65 -5.69 -5.86
N VAL A 224 -1.04 -5.54 -7.03
CA VAL A 224 -0.26 -4.38 -7.45
C VAL A 224 -0.93 -3.78 -8.67
N TYR A 225 -1.27 -2.49 -8.58
CA TYR A 225 -1.98 -1.76 -9.63
C TYR A 225 -1.04 -0.82 -10.39
N SER A 226 -1.44 -0.46 -11.62
CA SER A 226 -0.67 0.42 -12.52
C SER A 226 -0.47 1.84 -12.00
N ASN A 227 -1.30 2.27 -11.03
CA ASN A 227 -1.17 3.55 -10.34
C ASN A 227 -0.15 3.50 -9.18
N GLY A 228 0.56 2.38 -9.00
CA GLY A 228 1.53 2.17 -7.91
C GLY A 228 0.89 1.77 -6.57
N SER A 229 -0.44 1.72 -6.51
CA SER A 229 -1.19 1.29 -5.33
C SER A 229 -1.07 -0.21 -5.11
N THR A 230 -1.02 -0.62 -3.83
CA THR A 230 -1.11 -2.03 -3.44
C THR A 230 -2.31 -2.28 -2.57
N ARG A 231 -2.99 -3.40 -2.81
CA ARG A 231 -4.18 -3.83 -2.07
C ARG A 231 -4.02 -5.26 -1.60
N THR A 232 -4.23 -5.53 -0.32
CA THR A 232 -4.29 -6.91 0.17
C THR A 232 -5.64 -7.52 -0.20
N LEU A 233 -5.64 -8.66 -0.89
CA LEU A 233 -6.88 -9.35 -1.32
C LEU A 233 -7.36 -10.36 -0.27
N GLY A 234 -6.41 -11.05 0.36
CA GLY A 234 -6.70 -12.10 1.33
C GLY A 234 -5.46 -12.90 1.70
N GLN A 235 -5.64 -13.99 2.45
CA GLN A 235 -4.57 -14.87 2.87
C GLN A 235 -5.01 -16.33 2.74
N VAL A 236 -4.09 -17.17 2.27
CA VAL A 236 -4.29 -18.62 2.19
C VAL A 236 -4.24 -19.22 3.60
N ALA A 237 -5.30 -19.91 3.99
CA ALA A 237 -5.34 -20.64 5.25
C ALA A 237 -4.74 -22.05 5.09
N LEU A 238 -4.02 -22.51 6.13
CA LEU A 238 -3.48 -23.87 6.19
C LEU A 238 -4.24 -24.69 7.23
N ALA A 239 -4.46 -25.96 6.92
CA ALA A 239 -5.01 -26.94 7.85
C ALA A 239 -3.92 -27.90 8.32
N SER A 240 -3.86 -28.15 9.63
CA SER A 240 -3.02 -29.20 10.21
C SER A 240 -3.90 -30.20 10.95
N PHE A 241 -3.54 -31.48 10.91
CA PHE A 241 -4.27 -32.56 11.58
C PHE A 241 -3.42 -33.17 12.68
N THR A 242 -4.04 -33.64 13.76
CA THR A 242 -3.34 -34.31 14.86
C THR A 242 -2.65 -35.59 14.39
N ASN A 243 -3.29 -36.35 13.48
CA ASN A 243 -2.71 -37.54 12.87
C ASN A 243 -2.81 -37.46 11.33
N PRO A 244 -1.78 -36.93 10.64
CA PRO A 244 -1.78 -36.82 9.18
C PRO A 244 -1.90 -38.17 8.45
N ASN A 245 -1.30 -39.23 8.99
CA ASN A 245 -1.38 -40.59 8.41
C ASN A 245 -2.78 -41.21 8.51
N GLY A 246 -3.65 -40.62 9.34
CA GLY A 246 -5.04 -41.01 9.43
C GLY A 246 -5.92 -40.42 8.33
N LEU A 247 -5.41 -39.51 7.49
CA LEU A 247 -6.20 -38.93 6.40
C LEU A 247 -6.52 -39.97 5.33
N GLU A 248 -7.73 -39.90 4.78
CA GLU A 248 -8.17 -40.80 3.72
C GLU A 248 -7.87 -40.17 2.36
N LYS A 249 -7.22 -40.92 1.46
CA LYS A 249 -6.95 -40.45 0.10
C LYS A 249 -8.24 -40.53 -0.73
N THR A 250 -8.70 -39.40 -1.24
CA THR A 250 -9.97 -39.30 -2.00
C THR A 250 -9.79 -39.21 -3.52
N GLY A 251 -8.55 -39.15 -4.00
CA GLY A 251 -8.20 -39.16 -5.41
C GLY A 251 -6.98 -38.28 -5.69
N GLU A 252 -6.27 -38.54 -6.80
CA GLU A 252 -5.10 -37.76 -7.23
C GLU A 252 -4.10 -37.50 -6.08
N THR A 253 -3.96 -36.24 -5.67
CA THR A 253 -3.15 -35.75 -4.53
C THR A 253 -4.01 -35.20 -3.39
N ASN A 254 -5.33 -35.40 -3.42
CA ASN A 254 -6.28 -34.90 -2.44
C ASN A 254 -6.49 -35.89 -1.28
N PHE A 255 -6.66 -35.31 -0.09
CA PHE A 255 -6.90 -36.03 1.15
C PHE A 255 -8.15 -35.48 1.85
N ALA A 256 -8.94 -36.36 2.46
CA ALA A 256 -10.09 -36.02 3.29
C ALA A 256 -9.87 -36.42 4.75
N ARG A 257 -10.53 -35.67 5.63
CA ARG A 257 -10.58 -35.96 7.06
C ARG A 257 -11.27 -37.30 7.32
N SER A 258 -10.67 -38.13 8.16
CA SER A 258 -11.29 -39.35 8.70
C SER A 258 -11.49 -39.25 10.22
N ASN A 259 -12.13 -40.26 10.81
CA ASN A 259 -12.21 -40.37 12.26
C ASN A 259 -10.83 -40.54 12.93
N ASN A 260 -9.86 -41.15 12.24
CA ASN A 260 -8.52 -41.42 12.77
C ASN A 260 -7.57 -40.21 12.62
N SER A 261 -7.89 -39.24 11.75
CA SER A 261 -7.04 -38.04 11.54
C SER A 261 -7.24 -36.94 12.59
N GLY A 262 -8.39 -36.94 13.27
CA GLY A 262 -8.82 -35.84 14.14
C GLY A 262 -9.49 -34.70 13.36
N MET A 263 -9.77 -33.58 14.03
CA MET A 263 -10.33 -32.37 13.40
C MET A 263 -9.26 -31.54 12.70
N ALA A 264 -9.64 -30.83 11.64
CA ALA A 264 -8.75 -29.89 10.97
C ALA A 264 -8.51 -28.67 11.87
N ASN A 265 -7.26 -28.39 12.22
CA ASN A 265 -6.86 -27.15 12.89
C ASN A 265 -6.43 -26.13 11.84
N ILE A 266 -7.33 -25.21 11.52
CA ILE A 266 -7.18 -24.22 10.45
C ILE A 266 -6.58 -22.93 11.03
N GLY A 267 -5.62 -22.35 10.33
CA GLY A 267 -5.05 -21.06 10.71
C GLY A 267 -4.06 -20.52 9.68
N PRO A 268 -3.49 -19.33 9.92
CA PRO A 268 -2.49 -18.76 9.04
C PRO A 268 -1.19 -19.60 9.05
N SER A 269 -0.39 -19.42 8.00
CA SER A 269 0.90 -20.09 7.88
C SER A 269 1.92 -19.55 8.90
N GLY A 270 2.94 -20.34 9.21
CA GLY A 270 4.04 -19.95 10.11
C GLY A 270 3.71 -19.89 11.61
N ILE A 271 2.47 -20.19 12.04
CA ILE A 271 2.08 -20.25 13.45
C ILE A 271 1.57 -21.64 13.86
N ALA A 272 1.59 -21.93 15.17
CA ALA A 272 1.04 -23.17 15.73
C ALA A 272 1.53 -24.47 15.02
N GLY A 273 2.83 -24.50 14.66
CA GLY A 273 3.46 -25.64 14.00
C GLY A 273 3.18 -25.76 12.49
N LYS A 274 2.50 -24.79 11.88
CA LYS A 274 2.30 -24.74 10.43
C LYS A 274 3.55 -24.20 9.72
N GLY A 275 3.87 -24.79 8.57
CA GLY A 275 4.97 -24.34 7.71
C GLY A 275 4.72 -22.95 7.11
N LYS A 276 5.75 -22.39 6.47
CA LYS A 276 5.65 -21.16 5.67
C LYS A 276 5.35 -21.51 4.22
N LEU A 277 4.79 -20.57 3.47
CA LEU A 277 4.59 -20.71 2.03
C LEU A 277 5.78 -20.14 1.26
N ILE A 278 6.08 -20.74 0.12
CA ILE A 278 7.08 -20.25 -0.84
C ILE A 278 6.37 -20.10 -2.18
N ALA A 279 6.10 -18.85 -2.56
CA ALA A 279 5.44 -18.54 -3.82
C ALA A 279 6.33 -18.89 -5.02
N GLY A 280 5.73 -19.43 -6.08
CA GLY A 280 6.45 -19.77 -7.32
C GLY A 280 7.32 -21.04 -7.25
N ALA A 281 7.28 -21.78 -6.15
CA ALA A 281 7.93 -23.08 -6.01
C ALA A 281 6.91 -24.22 -6.05
N LEU A 282 7.32 -25.38 -6.54
CA LEU A 282 6.53 -26.61 -6.54
C LEU A 282 7.24 -27.66 -5.68
N GLU A 283 6.51 -28.29 -4.76
CA GLU A 283 7.04 -29.38 -3.94
C GLU A 283 7.20 -30.65 -4.78
N MET A 284 8.40 -31.24 -4.74
CA MET A 284 8.70 -32.48 -5.47
C MET A 284 8.32 -33.71 -4.64
N SER A 285 8.15 -34.84 -5.33
CA SER A 285 7.95 -36.13 -4.67
C SER A 285 9.09 -36.43 -3.70
N ASN A 286 8.75 -36.96 -2.53
CA ASN A 286 9.71 -37.45 -1.54
C ASN A 286 10.25 -38.86 -1.86
N VAL A 287 9.94 -39.41 -3.05
CA VAL A 287 10.32 -40.78 -3.45
C VAL A 287 11.73 -40.82 -4.02
N ASP A 288 12.59 -41.66 -3.44
CA ASP A 288 13.90 -42.01 -4.00
C ASP A 288 13.81 -43.27 -4.87
N LEU A 289 14.05 -43.11 -6.17
CA LEU A 289 13.96 -44.20 -7.14
C LEU A 289 14.93 -45.36 -6.85
N ALA A 290 16.13 -45.10 -6.34
CA ALA A 290 17.12 -46.16 -6.10
C ALA A 290 16.66 -47.12 -4.99
N GLU A 291 16.08 -46.56 -3.92
CA GLU A 291 15.47 -47.32 -2.83
C GLU A 291 14.25 -48.10 -3.34
N GLN A 292 13.35 -47.44 -4.09
CA GLN A 292 12.15 -48.11 -4.62
C GLN A 292 12.49 -49.27 -5.58
N PHE A 293 13.54 -49.15 -6.39
CA PHE A 293 13.99 -50.26 -7.23
C PHE A 293 14.58 -51.41 -6.41
N THR A 294 15.29 -51.11 -5.34
CA THR A 294 15.84 -52.14 -4.44
C THR A 294 14.72 -52.90 -3.75
N ASP A 295 13.71 -52.21 -3.23
CA ASP A 295 12.54 -52.82 -2.60
C ASP A 295 11.74 -53.68 -3.57
N MET A 296 11.61 -53.25 -4.82
CA MET A 296 10.99 -54.04 -5.89
C MET A 296 11.76 -55.35 -6.13
N ILE A 297 13.11 -55.29 -6.20
CA ILE A 297 13.95 -56.48 -6.38
C ILE A 297 13.85 -57.42 -5.18
N VAL A 298 13.84 -56.89 -3.95
CA VAL A 298 13.68 -57.68 -2.73
C VAL A 298 12.32 -58.38 -2.72
N THR A 299 11.25 -57.65 -3.05
CA THR A 299 9.89 -58.20 -3.15
C THR A 299 9.80 -59.28 -4.22
N GLN A 300 10.40 -59.06 -5.39
CA GLN A 300 10.44 -60.03 -6.49
C GLN A 300 11.21 -61.29 -6.11
N ARG A 301 12.38 -61.17 -5.46
CA ARG A 301 13.16 -62.31 -4.96
C ARG A 301 12.41 -63.06 -3.87
N GLY A 302 11.71 -62.36 -2.98
CA GLY A 302 10.85 -62.96 -1.97
C GLY A 302 9.71 -63.78 -2.59
N PHE A 303 9.05 -63.24 -3.62
CA PHE A 303 8.01 -63.96 -4.36
C PHE A 303 8.55 -65.21 -5.07
N GLN A 304 9.75 -65.12 -5.69
CA GLN A 304 10.41 -66.27 -6.32
C GLN A 304 10.78 -67.36 -5.30
N ALA A 305 11.31 -66.98 -4.14
CA ALA A 305 11.63 -67.92 -3.06
C ALA A 305 10.37 -68.62 -2.53
N ASN A 306 9.30 -67.86 -2.27
CA ASN A 306 8.01 -68.41 -1.83
C ASN A 306 7.42 -69.37 -2.87
N SER A 307 7.51 -69.03 -4.16
CA SER A 307 7.05 -69.90 -5.26
C SER A 307 7.86 -71.20 -5.33
N LYS A 308 9.17 -71.15 -5.08
CA LYS A 308 10.02 -72.33 -5.07
C LYS A 308 9.70 -73.27 -3.90
N THR A 309 9.38 -72.71 -2.73
CA THR A 309 8.90 -73.49 -1.59
C THR A 309 7.63 -74.27 -1.96
N ILE A 310 6.65 -73.60 -2.59
CA ILE A 310 5.41 -74.26 -3.03
C ILE A 310 5.70 -75.39 -4.02
N GLN A 311 6.51 -75.14 -5.05
CA GLN A 311 6.87 -76.18 -6.04
C GLN A 311 7.53 -77.40 -5.40
N THR A 312 8.42 -77.17 -4.44
CA THR A 312 9.14 -78.25 -3.75
C THR A 312 8.19 -79.03 -2.83
N SER A 313 7.28 -78.34 -2.14
CA SER A 313 6.21 -78.99 -1.37
C SER A 313 5.28 -79.83 -2.25
N ASP A 314 4.87 -79.31 -3.42
CA ASP A 314 4.03 -80.04 -4.37
C ASP A 314 4.73 -81.29 -4.90
N GLN A 315 6.02 -81.20 -5.21
CA GLN A 315 6.81 -82.33 -5.67
C GLN A 315 6.93 -83.42 -4.59
N MET A 316 7.17 -83.05 -3.33
CA MET A 316 7.19 -84.01 -2.21
C MET A 316 5.81 -84.68 -1.99
N LEU A 317 4.72 -83.93 -2.16
CA LEU A 317 3.36 -84.50 -2.08
C LEU A 317 3.09 -85.49 -3.21
N GLN A 318 3.54 -85.19 -4.44
CA GLN A 318 3.45 -86.12 -5.56
C GLN A 318 4.25 -87.40 -5.30
N GLU A 319 5.48 -87.28 -4.81
CA GLU A 319 6.31 -88.44 -4.46
C GLU A 319 5.66 -89.32 -3.36
N LEU A 320 5.09 -88.69 -2.32
CA LEU A 320 4.33 -89.40 -1.29
C LEU A 320 3.11 -90.16 -1.85
N LEU A 321 2.37 -89.56 -2.77
CA LEU A 321 1.24 -90.22 -3.43
C LEU A 321 1.68 -91.43 -4.27
N THR A 322 2.85 -91.34 -4.91
CA THR A 322 3.41 -92.45 -5.69
C THR A 322 3.97 -93.59 -4.83
N LEU A 323 4.39 -93.34 -3.59
CA LEU A 323 4.85 -94.35 -2.62
C LEU A 323 3.72 -95.19 -2.01
N LYS A 324 2.45 -94.77 -2.13
CA LYS A 324 1.28 -95.51 -1.63
C LYS A 324 0.80 -96.60 -2.61
N ARG A 325 1.50 -96.82 -3.72
CA ARG A 325 1.26 -97.92 -4.67
C ARG A 325 2.24 -99.06 -4.41
#